data_AF-A0A2V8YKT6-F1
#
_entry.id   AF-A0A2V8YKT6-F1
#
_cell.length_a   1.000
_cell.length_b   1.000
_cell.length_c   1.000
_cell.angle_alpha   90.00
_cell.angle_beta   90.00
_cell.angle_gamma   90.00
#
_symmetry.space_group_name_H-M   'P 1'
#
loop_
_entity.id
_entity.type
_entity.pdbx_description
1 polymer ?
#
loop_
_entity_poly.entity_id
_entity_poly.type
_entity_poly.pdbx_seq_one_letter_code
_entity_poly.pdbx_strand_id
1 'polypeptide(L)'
;TLWLFDVFTGMPPSTDVDGPEARSWVGNLKSSAVRVERLLRRTGADLSRVRIVPGLFQQTLPTVRIPQIALLNIDADWYESVKLCLDTFYDAVASRGFVSFDDYHAWPGCRLAVDEFFQSRGLTFPLHRVGEASWFQKL
;
A
#
# COMPACT_ATOMS: atom_id res chain seq x y z
N THR A 1 1.27 15.05 -7.14
CA THR A 1 1.38 15.09 -5.67
C THR A 1 1.70 13.70 -5.20
N LEU A 2 2.65 13.55 -4.27
CA LEU A 2 2.96 12.31 -3.58
C LEU A 2 2.10 12.22 -2.32
N TRP A 3 1.33 11.15 -2.18
CA TRP A 3 0.54 10.84 -0.99
C TRP A 3 1.20 9.69 -0.24
N LEU A 4 1.41 9.87 1.06
CA LEU A 4 2.05 8.88 1.93
C LEU A 4 1.11 8.60 3.10
N PHE A 5 0.50 7.42 3.11
CA PHE A 5 -0.38 6.96 4.17
C PHE A 5 0.39 5.97 5.04
N ASP A 6 0.35 6.15 6.35
CA ASP A 6 0.99 5.24 7.30
C ASP A 6 0.37 5.46 8.69
N VAL A 7 0.27 4.40 9.49
CA VAL A 7 -0.19 4.48 10.87
C VAL A 7 0.85 5.11 11.81
N PHE A 8 2.14 5.02 11.47
CA PHE A 8 3.35 5.46 12.19
C PHE A 8 3.55 4.87 13.58
N THR A 9 2.51 4.32 14.22
CA THR A 9 2.56 3.75 15.57
C THR A 9 2.93 2.28 15.61
N GLY A 10 3.20 1.69 14.43
CA GLY A 10 3.62 0.31 14.22
C GLY A 10 2.55 -0.55 13.57
N MET A 11 2.92 -1.77 13.18
CA MET A 11 2.03 -2.65 12.41
C MET A 11 0.71 -2.92 13.14
N PRO A 12 -0.45 -2.83 12.45
CA PRO A 12 -1.75 -3.10 13.06
C PRO A 12 -1.89 -4.59 13.41
N PRO A 13 -2.92 -4.96 14.20
CA PRO A 13 -3.22 -6.36 14.47
C PRO A 13 -3.34 -7.17 13.16
N SER A 14 -2.71 -8.34 13.14
CA SER A 14 -2.83 -9.31 12.07
C SER A 14 -3.91 -10.35 12.38
N THR A 15 -4.20 -11.17 11.37
CA THR A 15 -5.14 -12.29 11.39
C THR A 15 -4.45 -13.56 10.88
N ASP A 16 -5.11 -14.71 10.97
CA ASP A 16 -4.53 -15.99 10.55
C ASP A 16 -4.19 -16.03 9.05
N VAL A 17 -4.90 -15.26 8.21
CA VAL A 17 -4.63 -15.22 6.75
C VAL A 17 -3.30 -14.54 6.41
N ASP A 18 -2.77 -13.74 7.33
CA ASP A 18 -1.51 -13.01 7.14
C ASP A 18 -0.27 -13.92 7.29
N GLY A 19 -0.47 -15.15 7.78
CA GLY A 19 0.58 -16.14 7.98
C GLY A 19 1.07 -16.23 9.42
N PRO A 20 1.76 -17.33 9.76
CA PRO A 20 2.08 -17.68 11.15
C PRO A 20 3.03 -16.69 11.84
N GLU A 21 3.90 -16.03 11.08
CA GLU A 21 4.87 -15.06 11.62
C GLU A 21 4.27 -13.68 11.86
N ALA A 22 3.14 -13.37 11.23
CA ALA A 22 2.55 -12.02 11.20
C ALA A 22 2.31 -11.45 12.60
N ARG A 23 1.86 -12.31 13.53
CA ARG A 23 1.59 -11.92 14.91
C ARG A 23 2.82 -11.40 15.66
N SER A 24 4.01 -11.86 15.30
CA SER A 24 5.26 -11.42 15.95
C SER A 24 5.69 -10.00 15.54
N TRP A 25 5.12 -9.49 14.44
CA TRP A 25 5.39 -8.17 13.90
C TRP A 25 4.41 -7.09 14.37
N VAL A 26 3.29 -7.46 14.98
CA VAL A 26 2.28 -6.51 15.48
C VAL A 26 2.93 -5.49 16.43
N GLY A 27 2.76 -4.21 16.12
CA GLY A 27 3.36 -3.11 16.85
C GLY A 27 4.83 -2.82 16.54
N ASN A 28 5.50 -3.58 15.66
CA ASN A 28 6.86 -3.26 15.20
C ASN A 28 6.84 -2.17 14.11
N LEU A 29 8.02 -1.78 13.60
CA LEU A 29 8.20 -0.85 12.48
C LEU A 29 7.65 0.57 12.74
N LYS A 30 7.81 1.08 13.97
CA LYS A 30 7.36 2.43 14.34
C LYS A 30 8.23 3.53 13.74
N SER A 31 7.60 4.64 13.38
CA SER A 31 8.28 5.85 12.89
C SER A 31 7.45 7.09 13.21
N SER A 32 7.66 8.21 12.51
CA SER A 32 6.82 9.40 12.62
C SER A 32 6.76 10.21 11.33
N ALA A 33 5.62 10.86 11.09
CA ALA A 33 5.45 11.78 9.97
C ALA A 33 6.53 12.88 9.95
N VAL A 34 6.92 13.40 11.12
CA VAL A 34 7.99 14.40 11.26
C VAL A 34 9.34 13.86 10.78
N ARG A 35 9.65 12.59 11.07
CA ARG A 35 10.89 11.96 10.58
C ARG A 35 10.86 11.80 9.07
N VAL A 36 9.73 11.38 8.49
CA VAL A 36 9.57 11.25 7.04
C VAL A 36 9.72 12.60 6.34
N GLU A 37 9.03 13.64 6.81
CA GLU A 37 9.15 14.99 6.25
C GLU A 37 10.61 15.50 6.29
N ARG A 38 11.31 15.26 7.41
CA ARG A 38 12.73 15.62 7.54
C ARG A 38 13.60 14.87 6.52
N LEU A 39 13.33 13.60 6.27
CA LEU A 39 14.08 12.80 5.28
C LEU A 39 13.79 13.28 3.85
N LEU A 40 12.52 13.53 3.50
CA LEU A 40 12.14 14.09 2.20
C LEU A 40 12.78 15.46 1.94
N ARG A 41 12.87 16.31 2.97
CA ARG A 41 13.59 17.59 2.85
C ARG A 41 15.05 17.39 2.46
N ARG A 42 15.70 16.35 2.98
CA ARG A 42 17.11 16.03 2.68
C ARG A 42 17.34 15.49 1.27
N THR A 43 16.31 14.90 0.64
CA THR A 43 16.41 14.44 -0.76
C THR A 43 16.19 15.57 -1.77
N GLY A 44 15.86 16.79 -1.32
CA GLY A 44 15.48 17.90 -2.19
C GLY A 44 14.04 17.81 -2.72
N ALA A 45 13.19 17.00 -2.09
CA ALA A 45 11.80 16.89 -2.49
C ALA A 45 11.04 18.22 -2.26
N ASP A 46 10.21 18.62 -3.23
CA ASP A 46 9.28 19.74 -3.09
C ASP A 46 8.13 19.33 -2.14
N LEU A 47 8.25 19.72 -0.87
CA LEU A 47 7.27 19.39 0.16
C LEU A 47 5.88 19.99 -0.11
N SER A 48 5.76 21.03 -0.94
CA SER A 48 4.44 21.56 -1.34
C SER A 48 3.62 20.54 -2.13
N ARG A 49 4.29 19.55 -2.75
CA ARG A 49 3.71 18.45 -3.52
C ARG A 49 3.64 17.13 -2.74
N VAL A 50 3.90 17.14 -1.44
CA VAL A 50 3.82 15.96 -0.57
C VAL A 50 2.64 16.11 0.40
N ARG A 51 1.89 15.02 0.60
CA ARG A 51 0.83 14.92 1.60
C ARG A 51 1.08 13.67 2.44
N ILE A 52 1.45 13.85 3.70
CA ILE A 52 1.62 12.76 4.66
C ILE A 52 0.32 12.65 5.47
N VAL A 53 -0.27 11.46 5.51
CA VAL A 53 -1.57 11.19 6.13
C VAL A 53 -1.38 10.16 7.24
N PRO A 54 -1.14 10.60 8.49
CA PRO A 54 -0.95 9.68 9.61
C PRO A 54 -2.28 9.08 10.07
N GLY A 55 -2.30 7.76 10.29
CA GLY A 55 -3.42 7.03 10.87
C GLY A 55 -3.69 5.68 10.20
N LEU A 56 -4.56 4.89 10.80
CA LEU A 56 -4.98 3.60 10.25
C LEU A 56 -5.67 3.81 8.90
N PHE A 57 -5.42 2.92 7.94
CA PHE A 57 -6.01 3.02 6.59
C PHE A 57 -7.54 3.07 6.62
N GLN A 58 -8.19 2.32 7.52
CA GLN A 58 -9.64 2.32 7.73
C GLN A 58 -10.20 3.70 8.09
N GLN A 59 -9.36 4.56 8.69
CA GLN A 59 -9.74 5.91 9.10
C GLN A 59 -9.31 6.95 8.08
N THR A 60 -8.21 6.73 7.35
CA THR A 60 -7.56 7.74 6.52
C THR A 60 -7.93 7.64 5.05
N LEU A 61 -7.92 6.44 4.46
CA LEU A 61 -8.15 6.28 3.01
C LEU A 61 -9.52 6.81 2.56
N PRO A 62 -10.63 6.57 3.29
CA PRO A 62 -11.95 7.11 2.90
C PRO A 62 -12.04 8.64 2.93
N THR A 63 -11.14 9.32 3.66
CA THR A 63 -11.17 10.78 3.83
C THR A 63 -10.48 11.53 2.70
N VAL A 64 -9.75 10.82 1.82
CA VAL A 64 -8.93 11.42 0.78
C VAL A 64 -9.43 10.99 -0.60
N ARG A 65 -9.80 11.97 -1.42
CA ARG A 65 -10.14 11.74 -2.82
C ARG A 65 -8.98 12.13 -3.73
N ILE A 66 -8.37 11.13 -4.35
CA ILE A 66 -7.31 11.32 -5.36
C ILE A 66 -7.95 11.05 -6.73
N PRO A 67 -8.12 12.07 -7.61
CA PRO A 67 -8.89 11.90 -8.84
C PRO A 67 -8.17 11.04 -9.89
N GLN A 68 -6.84 11.01 -9.85
CA GLN A 68 -6.04 10.23 -10.78
C GLN A 68 -4.70 9.83 -10.14
N ILE A 69 -4.32 8.57 -10.31
CA ILE A 69 -3.09 7.98 -9.78
C ILE A 69 -2.28 7.40 -10.94
N ALA A 70 -1.03 7.84 -11.07
CA ALA A 70 -0.10 7.29 -12.06
C ALA A 70 0.60 6.02 -11.56
N LEU A 71 0.87 5.96 -10.26
CA LEU A 71 1.48 4.82 -9.57
C LEU A 71 0.78 4.64 -8.21
N LEU A 72 0.21 3.46 -8.00
CA LEU A 72 -0.28 3.00 -6.70
C LEU A 72 0.73 1.98 -6.15
N ASN A 73 1.53 2.40 -5.18
CA ASN A 73 2.47 1.52 -4.49
C ASN A 73 1.86 1.05 -3.17
N ILE A 74 1.70 -0.26 -3.01
CA ILE A 74 1.14 -0.88 -1.81
C ILE A 74 2.23 -1.71 -1.13
N ASP A 75 2.61 -1.26 0.06
CA ASP A 75 3.62 -1.84 0.95
C ASP A 75 2.98 -1.79 2.35
N ALA A 76 2.35 -2.90 2.72
CA ALA A 76 1.35 -2.92 3.80
C ALA A 76 1.12 -4.27 4.45
N ASP A 77 1.85 -5.32 4.01
CA ASP A 77 1.92 -6.67 4.54
C ASP A 77 0.60 -7.46 4.67
N TRP A 78 -0.34 -6.95 5.47
CA TRP A 78 -1.57 -7.61 5.88
C TRP A 78 -2.68 -7.53 4.85
N TYR A 79 -3.45 -8.61 4.77
CA TYR A 79 -4.59 -8.80 3.91
C TYR A 79 -5.56 -7.61 3.95
N GLU A 80 -6.02 -7.23 5.14
CA GLU A 80 -6.99 -6.13 5.30
C GLU A 80 -6.42 -4.78 4.82
N SER A 81 -5.13 -4.52 5.07
CA SER A 81 -4.47 -3.30 4.65
C SER A 81 -4.32 -3.22 3.13
N VAL A 82 -3.84 -4.31 2.50
CA VAL A 82 -3.65 -4.41 1.05
C VAL A 82 -5.00 -4.34 0.33
N LYS A 83 -5.99 -5.08 0.81
CA LYS A 83 -7.35 -5.08 0.26
C LYS A 83 -7.97 -3.69 0.29
N LEU A 84 -7.87 -2.99 1.42
CA LEU A 84 -8.45 -1.65 1.56
C LEU A 84 -7.77 -0.64 0.62
N CYS A 85 -6.46 -0.72 0.43
CA CYS A 85 -5.73 0.10 -0.54
C CYS A 85 -6.24 -0.14 -1.98
N LEU A 86 -6.39 -1.40 -2.38
CA LEU A 86 -6.92 -1.79 -3.69
C LEU A 86 -8.35 -1.29 -3.88
N ASP A 87 -9.25 -1.60 -2.95
CA ASP A 87 -10.66 -1.20 -3.01
C ASP A 87 -10.85 0.32 -3.08
N THR A 88 -9.97 1.07 -2.40
CA THR A 88 -10.08 2.53 -2.37
C THR A 88 -9.48 3.20 -3.60
N PHE A 89 -8.32 2.75 -4.08
CA PHE A 89 -7.51 3.52 -5.01
C PHE A 89 -7.34 2.90 -6.40
N TYR A 90 -7.58 1.61 -6.60
CA TYR A 90 -7.34 0.96 -7.89
C TYR A 90 -8.13 1.63 -9.04
N ASP A 91 -9.37 2.04 -8.79
CA ASP A 91 -10.21 2.67 -9.81
C ASP A 91 -9.71 4.07 -10.20
N ALA A 92 -9.01 4.76 -9.30
CA ALA A 92 -8.37 6.03 -9.58
C ALA A 92 -7.02 5.88 -10.32
N VAL A 93 -6.46 4.67 -10.42
CA VAL A 93 -5.27 4.43 -11.25
C VAL A 93 -5.62 4.67 -12.71
N ALA A 94 -4.89 5.56 -13.36
CA ALA A 94 -5.10 5.90 -14.76
C ALA A 94 -4.86 4.68 -15.67
N SER A 95 -5.48 4.67 -16.85
CA SER A 95 -5.03 3.79 -17.94
C SER A 95 -3.54 4.01 -18.18
N ARG A 96 -2.80 2.91 -18.35
CA ARG A 96 -1.33 2.86 -18.42
C ARG A 96 -0.58 3.24 -17.14
N GLY A 97 -1.30 3.50 -16.05
CA GLY A 97 -0.72 3.62 -14.72
C GLY A 97 -0.24 2.28 -14.17
N PHE A 98 0.50 2.32 -13.07
CA PHE A 98 1.11 1.14 -12.47
C PHE A 98 0.55 0.86 -11.08
N VAL A 99 0.50 -0.42 -10.73
CA VAL A 99 0.23 -0.88 -9.36
C VAL A 99 1.34 -1.82 -8.96
N SER A 100 1.91 -1.60 -7.78
CA SER A 100 2.94 -2.46 -7.19
C SER A 100 2.53 -2.94 -5.80
N PHE A 101 2.99 -4.14 -5.47
CA PHE A 101 2.77 -4.85 -4.22
C PHE A 101 4.14 -5.29 -3.69
N ASP A 102 4.63 -4.66 -2.62
CA ASP A 102 5.99 -4.94 -2.13
C ASP A 102 6.13 -6.36 -1.57
N ASP A 103 5.05 -6.86 -0.95
CA ASP A 103 5.09 -8.08 -0.16
C ASP A 103 4.41 -9.30 -0.82
N TYR A 104 4.10 -9.24 -2.11
CA TYR A 104 3.26 -10.25 -2.76
C TYR A 104 3.84 -11.68 -2.66
N HIS A 105 5.16 -11.82 -2.59
CA HIS A 105 5.81 -13.12 -2.39
C HIS A 105 6.14 -13.42 -0.93
N ALA A 106 6.28 -12.41 -0.08
CA ALA A 106 6.67 -12.52 1.33
C ALA A 106 5.49 -12.88 2.24
N TRP A 107 4.36 -12.18 2.12
CA TRP A 107 3.23 -12.31 3.06
C TRP A 107 2.01 -13.00 2.42
N PRO A 108 1.53 -14.14 2.97
CA PRO A 108 0.33 -14.80 2.49
C PRO A 108 -0.91 -13.89 2.42
N GLY A 109 -1.08 -13.00 3.41
CA GLY A 109 -2.19 -12.06 3.45
C GLY A 109 -2.16 -11.06 2.28
N CYS A 110 -0.98 -10.49 1.99
CA CYS A 110 -0.79 -9.61 0.83
C CYS A 110 -1.16 -10.32 -0.48
N ARG A 111 -0.62 -11.52 -0.71
CA ARG A 111 -0.93 -12.32 -1.91
C ARG A 111 -2.42 -12.62 -2.03
N LEU A 112 -3.05 -13.08 -0.96
CA LEU A 112 -4.47 -13.42 -0.94
C LEU A 112 -5.34 -12.21 -1.30
N ALA A 113 -5.06 -11.03 -0.72
CA ALA A 113 -5.81 -9.82 -1.00
C ALA A 113 -5.73 -9.40 -2.48
N VAL A 114 -4.54 -9.51 -3.08
CA VAL A 114 -4.33 -9.21 -4.50
C VAL A 114 -5.05 -10.21 -5.39
N ASP A 115 -4.92 -11.51 -5.10
CA ASP A 115 -5.50 -12.58 -5.90
C ASP A 115 -7.03 -12.53 -5.88
N GLU A 116 -7.64 -12.33 -4.70
CA GLU A 116 -9.10 -12.18 -4.57
C GLU A 116 -9.61 -10.90 -5.23
N PHE A 117 -8.86 -9.80 -5.16
CA PHE A 117 -9.21 -8.56 -5.86
C PHE A 117 -9.23 -8.76 -7.37
N PHE A 118 -8.24 -9.46 -7.94
CA PHE A 118 -8.24 -9.78 -9.37
C PHE A 118 -9.39 -10.73 -9.73
N GLN A 119 -9.59 -11.80 -8.96
CA GLN A 119 -10.64 -12.78 -9.21
C GLN A 119 -12.04 -12.14 -9.16
N SER A 120 -12.34 -11.37 -8.11
CA SER A 120 -13.66 -10.74 -7.91
C SER A 120 -14.01 -9.73 -8.99
N ARG A 121 -13.00 -9.13 -9.64
CA ARG A 121 -13.19 -8.17 -10.73
C ARG A 121 -12.99 -8.77 -12.13
N GLY A 122 -12.71 -10.07 -12.24
CA GLY A 122 -12.40 -10.72 -13.52
C GLY A 122 -11.19 -10.10 -14.22
N LEU A 123 -10.22 -9.59 -13.45
CA LEU A 123 -9.01 -8.95 -13.96
C LEU A 123 -7.95 -10.01 -14.25
N THR A 124 -7.17 -9.78 -15.29
CA THR A 124 -6.01 -10.62 -15.61
C THR A 124 -4.90 -9.72 -16.13
N PHE A 125 -3.82 -9.61 -15.36
CA PHE A 125 -2.64 -8.86 -15.71
C PHE A 125 -1.39 -9.73 -15.57
N PRO A 126 -0.39 -9.57 -16.45
CA PRO A 126 0.92 -10.16 -16.21
C PRO A 126 1.57 -9.47 -15.00
N LEU A 127 1.77 -10.20 -13.91
CA LEU A 127 2.55 -9.73 -12.77
C LEU A 127 4.04 -9.87 -13.07
N HIS A 128 4.76 -8.76 -12.97
CA HIS A 128 6.21 -8.70 -13.11
C HIS A 128 6.86 -8.74 -11.72
N ARG A 129 7.58 -9.82 -11.42
CA ARG A 129 8.26 -10.02 -10.14
C ARG A 129 9.57 -9.24 -10.05
N VAL A 130 9.83 -8.64 -8.89
CA VAL A 130 11.12 -8.04 -8.50
C VAL A 130 11.39 -8.38 -7.03
N GLY A 131 12.26 -9.37 -6.77
CA GLY A 131 12.50 -9.84 -5.40
C GLY A 131 11.22 -10.44 -4.79
N GLU A 132 10.79 -9.91 -3.64
CA GLU A 132 9.51 -10.29 -3.02
C GLU A 132 8.31 -9.50 -3.56
N ALA A 133 8.56 -8.43 -4.31
CA ALA A 133 7.54 -7.58 -4.88
C ALA A 133 7.02 -8.09 -6.22
N SER A 134 5.82 -7.65 -6.57
CA SER A 134 5.23 -7.79 -7.92
C SER A 134 4.53 -6.51 -8.34
N TRP A 135 4.50 -6.24 -9.64
CA TRP A 135 3.78 -5.09 -10.20
C TRP A 135 3.13 -5.41 -11.54
N PHE A 136 2.15 -4.59 -11.94
CA PHE A 136 1.57 -4.61 -13.29
C PHE A 136 1.24 -3.21 -13.79
N GLN A 137 1.06 -3.09 -15.10
CA GLN A 137 0.52 -1.90 -15.75
C GLN A 137 -0.98 -2.08 -16.00
N LYS A 138 -1.80 -1.15 -15.51
CA LYS A 138 -3.24 -1.10 -15.79
C LYS A 138 -3.46 -0.74 -17.25
N LEU A 139 -4.31 -1.50 -17.95
CA LEU A 139 -4.65 -1.25 -19.36
C LEU A 139 -5.71 -0.15 -19.50
#